data_AF-A0A368GU48-F1
#
_entry.id   AF-A0A368GU48-F1
#
_cell.length_a   1.000
_cell.length_b   1.000
_cell.length_c   1.000
_cell.angle_alpha   90.00
_cell.angle_beta   90.00
_cell.angle_gamma   90.00
#
_symmetry.space_group_name_H-M   'P 1'
#
loop_
_entity.id
_entity.type
_entity.pdbx_description
1 polymer ?
#
loop_
_entity_poly.entity_id
_entity_poly.type
_entity_poly.pdbx_seq_one_letter_code
_entity_poly.pdbx_strand_id
1 'polypeptide(L)'
;YTNRTSQVSSVGPLIGGHNALIHKSPKRWTTYPDNNGNVNIPYVILGVFSKEHKEMIYDAMKELARNTCVRFKQRTNEKEYVQIRNEKNKG
;
A
#
# COMPACT_ATOMS: atom_id res chain seq x y z
N TYR A 1 16.14 19.84 15.39
CA TYR A 1 16.70 18.69 16.11
C TYR A 1 16.05 18.59 17.47
N THR A 2 15.10 17.67 17.65
CA THR A 2 14.79 17.11 18.97
C THR A 2 14.56 15.62 18.79
N ASN A 3 15.50 14.84 19.34
CA ASN A 3 15.45 13.38 19.36
C ASN A 3 14.32 12.95 20.30
N ARG A 4 13.34 12.21 19.78
CA ARG A 4 12.40 11.45 20.62
C ARG A 4 12.86 10.00 20.67
N THR A 5 13.76 9.73 21.60
CA THR A 5 14.05 8.38 22.07
C THR A 5 12.79 7.85 22.76
N SER A 6 12.18 6.81 22.21
CA SER A 6 11.19 6.01 22.94
C SER A 6 11.77 4.62 23.14
N GLN A 7 12.56 4.50 24.21
CA GLN A 7 12.73 3.24 24.91
C GLN A 7 11.49 3.07 25.79
N VAL A 8 10.65 2.09 25.50
CA VAL A 8 9.79 1.45 26.50
C VAL A 8 9.95 -0.05 26.29
N SER A 9 10.69 -0.67 27.19
CA SER A 9 10.81 -2.10 27.35
C SER A 9 9.66 -2.61 28.24
N SER A 10 9.08 -3.74 27.83
CA SER A 10 8.32 -4.71 28.63
C SER A 10 7.18 -4.20 29.54
N VAL A 11 5.95 -4.27 29.00
CA VAL A 11 4.75 -4.62 29.78
C VAL A 11 3.95 -5.64 28.96
N GLY A 12 3.40 -6.66 29.63
CA GLY A 12 2.61 -7.76 29.05
C GLY A 12 1.35 -7.31 28.29
N PRO A 13 0.60 -8.25 27.68
CA PRO A 13 -0.06 -8.06 26.41
C PRO A 13 -1.13 -6.97 26.47
N LEU A 14 -0.81 -5.82 25.86
CA LEU A 14 -1.83 -4.88 25.43
C LEU A 14 -2.61 -5.56 24.30
N ILE A 15 -3.70 -6.25 24.64
CA ILE A 15 -4.70 -6.69 23.66
C ILE A 15 -5.50 -5.44 23.23
N GLY A 16 -4.81 -4.48 22.63
CA GLY A 16 -5.40 -3.37 21.92
C GLY A 16 -5.61 -3.83 20.49
N GLY A 17 -6.86 -4.07 20.10
CA GLY A 17 -7.18 -4.31 18.70
C GLY A 17 -6.70 -3.14 17.85
N HIS A 18 -5.70 -3.37 17.00
CA HIS A 18 -5.25 -2.39 16.04
C HIS A 18 -6.06 -2.55 14.75
N ASN A 19 -6.63 -1.46 14.24
CA ASN A 19 -7.26 -1.43 12.90
C ASN A 19 -6.22 -1.39 11.77
N ALA A 20 -4.92 -1.30 12.11
CA ALA A 20 -3.82 -1.15 11.17
C ALA A 20 -2.63 -2.06 11.57
N LEU A 21 -1.74 -2.26 10.61
CA LEU A 21 -0.46 -2.92 10.87
C LEU A 21 0.39 -2.08 11.84
N ILE A 22 1.10 -2.76 12.73
CA ILE A 22 2.10 -2.11 13.59
C ILE A 22 3.15 -1.38 12.74
N HIS A 23 3.68 -0.27 13.24
CA HIS A 23 4.56 0.62 12.48
C HIS A 23 5.77 -0.09 11.85
N LYS A 24 6.35 -1.13 12.47
CA LYS A 24 7.50 -1.87 11.93
C LYS A 24 7.13 -3.24 11.35
N SER A 25 5.87 -3.42 10.96
CA SER A 25 5.42 -4.66 10.35
C SER A 25 6.17 -4.91 9.02
N PRO A 26 6.67 -6.13 8.77
CA PRO A 26 7.24 -6.50 7.49
C PRO A 26 6.20 -6.57 6.37
N LYS A 27 4.90 -6.47 6.69
CA LYS A 27 3.79 -6.49 5.72
C LYS A 27 3.45 -5.10 5.17
N ARG A 28 4.31 -4.09 5.39
CA ARG A 28 4.14 -2.74 4.87
C ARG A 28 4.72 -2.65 3.46
N TRP A 29 4.12 -1.81 2.63
CA TRP A 29 4.74 -1.39 1.37
C TRP A 29 5.91 -0.44 1.68
N THR A 30 7.13 -0.95 1.66
CA THR A 30 8.37 -0.16 1.80
C THR A 30 9.45 -0.54 0.78
N THR A 31 9.13 -1.45 -0.15
CA THR A 31 10.08 -2.08 -1.06
C THR A 31 10.58 -1.15 -2.16
N TYR A 32 9.75 -0.22 -2.63
CA TYR A 32 10.06 0.65 -3.76
C TYR A 32 9.88 2.14 -3.42
N PRO A 33 10.68 2.72 -2.50
CA PRO A 33 10.63 4.14 -2.21
C PRO A 33 11.14 4.96 -3.41
N ASP A 34 10.67 6.20 -3.54
CA ASP A 34 11.29 7.20 -4.43
C ASP A 34 12.15 8.21 -3.64
N ASN A 35 12.84 9.07 -4.38
CA ASN A 35 13.72 10.09 -3.80
C ASN A 35 12.97 11.22 -3.08
N ASN A 36 11.63 11.25 -3.18
CA ASN A 36 10.77 12.29 -2.65
C ASN A 36 10.05 11.83 -1.36
N GLY A 37 10.39 10.64 -0.84
CA GLY A 37 9.76 10.07 0.34
C GLY A 37 8.40 9.41 0.06
N ASN A 38 8.06 9.18 -1.21
CA ASN A 38 6.90 8.38 -1.58
C ASN A 38 7.25 6.90 -1.67
N VAL A 39 6.22 6.05 -1.64
CA VAL A 39 6.34 4.62 -1.91
C VAL A 39 5.59 4.30 -3.20
N ASN A 40 6.29 3.68 -4.14
CA ASN A 40 5.69 3.18 -5.37
C ASN A 40 5.08 1.79 -5.13
N ILE A 41 3.81 1.63 -5.49
CA ILE A 41 3.10 0.37 -5.51
C ILE A 41 2.92 -0.02 -6.98
N PRO A 42 3.68 -1.01 -7.46
CA PRO A 42 3.49 -1.58 -8.78
C PRO A 42 2.14 -2.29 -8.85
N TYR A 43 1.39 -2.14 -9.94
CA TYR A 43 0.13 -2.83 -10.14
C TYR A 43 -0.05 -3.38 -11.54
N VAL A 44 -0.92 -4.38 -11.64
CA VAL A 44 -1.48 -4.88 -12.91
C VAL A 44 -2.99 -5.03 -12.77
N ILE A 45 -3.71 -4.82 -13.86
CA ILE A 45 -5.16 -5.06 -13.96
C ILE A 45 -5.36 -6.24 -14.90
N LEU A 46 -5.89 -7.35 -14.37
CA LEU A 46 -6.06 -8.61 -15.10
C LEU A 46 -7.54 -8.97 -15.23
N GLY A 47 -7.92 -9.45 -16.41
CA GLY A 47 -9.30 -9.81 -16.73
C GLY A 47 -10.05 -8.69 -17.45
N VAL A 48 -11.32 -8.96 -17.75
CA VAL A 48 -12.16 -8.05 -18.54
C VAL A 48 -12.83 -7.06 -17.60
N PHE A 49 -12.27 -5.86 -17.52
CA PHE A 49 -12.93 -4.71 -16.91
C PHE A 49 -13.56 -3.86 -18.01
N SER A 50 -14.79 -3.37 -17.78
CA SER A 50 -15.37 -2.33 -18.62
C SER A 50 -14.51 -1.06 -18.53
N LYS A 51 -14.69 -0.15 -19.48
CA LYS A 51 -13.97 1.13 -19.48
C LYS A 51 -14.26 1.92 -18.20
N GLU A 52 -15.53 1.96 -17.80
CA GLU A 52 -16.02 2.65 -16.61
C GLU A 52 -15.39 2.06 -15.33
N HIS A 53 -15.28 0.73 -15.24
CA HIS A 53 -14.63 0.09 -14.09
C HIS A 53 -13.14 0.41 -14.01
N LYS A 54 -12.44 0.47 -15.15
CA LYS A 54 -11.03 0.88 -15.18
C LYS A 54 -10.87 2.33 -14.75
N GLU A 55 -11.74 3.22 -15.23
CA GLU A 55 -11.74 4.63 -14.84
C GLU A 55 -11.94 4.79 -13.33
N MET A 56 -12.90 4.09 -12.73
CA MET A 56 -13.08 4.10 -11.27
C MET A 56 -11.84 3.63 -10.51
N ILE A 57 -11.16 2.58 -10.98
CA ILE A 57 -9.91 2.10 -10.38
C ILE A 57 -8.82 3.19 -10.45
N TYR A 58 -8.66 3.83 -11.61
CA TYR A 58 -7.66 4.87 -11.81
C TYR A 58 -7.96 6.12 -10.99
N ASP A 59 -9.22 6.52 -10.87
CA ASP A 59 -9.64 7.66 -10.06
C ASP A 59 -9.35 7.42 -8.57
N ALA A 60 -9.66 6.24 -8.06
CA ALA A 60 -9.31 5.86 -6.69
C ALA A 60 -7.78 5.89 -6.45
N MET A 61 -6.98 5.34 -7.37
CA MET A 61 -5.52 5.41 -7.29
C MET A 61 -5.02 6.85 -7.28
N LYS A 62 -5.62 7.71 -8.10
CA LYS A 62 -5.25 9.12 -8.23
C LYS A 62 -5.63 9.93 -6.98
N GLU A 63 -6.79 9.66 -6.38
CA GLU A 63 -7.22 10.29 -5.14
C GLU A 63 -6.27 9.95 -3.99
N LEU A 64 -5.91 8.67 -3.85
CA LEU A 64 -4.91 8.24 -2.86
C LEU A 64 -3.55 8.90 -3.11
N ALA A 65 -3.11 8.97 -4.37
CA ALA A 65 -1.84 9.61 -4.71
C ALA A 65 -1.82 11.12 -4.44
N ARG A 66 -2.95 11.81 -4.60
CA ARG A 66 -3.05 13.25 -4.32
C ARG A 66 -2.94 13.57 -2.83
N ASN A 67 -3.47 12.70 -1.97
CA ASN A 67 -3.62 12.98 -0.55
C ASN A 67 -2.58 12.28 0.34
N THR A 68 -1.75 11.39 -0.22
CA THR A 68 -0.78 10.60 0.54
C THR A 68 0.58 10.53 -0.15
N CYS A 69 1.53 9.81 0.44
CA CYS A 69 2.83 9.49 -0.16
C CYS A 69 2.80 8.16 -0.96
N VAL A 70 1.62 7.60 -1.25
CA VAL A 70 1.50 6.37 -2.05
C VAL A 70 1.41 6.71 -3.53
N ARG A 71 2.19 6.04 -4.38
CA ARG A 71 2.21 6.26 -5.83
C ARG A 71 1.93 4.94 -6.54
N PHE A 72 1.00 4.92 -7.46
CA PHE A 72 0.70 3.72 -8.25
C PHE A 72 1.44 3.78 -9.59
N LYS A 73 2.13 2.70 -9.95
CA LYS A 73 2.84 2.58 -11.24
C LYS A 73 2.47 1.27 -11.92
N GLN A 74 2.36 1.28 -13.24
CA GLN A 74 2.23 0.03 -13.98
C GLN A 74 3.47 -0.82 -13.74
N ARG A 75 3.25 -2.09 -13.40
CA ARG A 75 4.32 -3.03 -13.14
C ARG A 75 5.16 -3.27 -14.39
N THR A 76 6.47 -3.37 -14.18
CA THR A 76 7.44 -3.86 -15.15
C THR A 76 7.95 -5.23 -14.71
N ASN A 77 8.92 -5.27 -13.77
CA ASN A 77 9.61 -6.47 -13.32
C ASN A 77 9.58 -6.66 -11.80
N GLU A 78 8.79 -5.86 -11.10
CA GLU A 78 8.74 -5.86 -9.64
C GLU A 78 8.21 -7.19 -9.09
N LYS A 79 8.84 -7.68 -8.02
CA LYS A 79 8.48 -8.95 -7.37
C LYS A 79 7.22 -8.80 -6.53
N GLU A 80 7.08 -7.68 -5.83
CA GLU A 80 5.94 -7.37 -4.97
C GLU A 80 5.05 -6.34 -5.67
N TYR A 81 3.81 -6.71 -5.97
CA TYR A 81 2.90 -5.88 -6.73
C TYR A 81 1.45 -6.25 -6.44
N VAL A 82 0.55 -5.30 -6.68
CA VAL A 82 -0.89 -5.52 -6.56
C VAL A 82 -1.45 -6.08 -7.84
N GLN A 83 -2.27 -7.12 -7.73
CA GLN A 83 -3.02 -7.69 -8.84
C GLN A 83 -4.50 -7.39 -8.65
N ILE A 84 -5.02 -6.50 -9.49
CA ILE A 84 -6.44 -6.18 -9.51
C ILE A 84 -7.08 -7.11 -10.53
N ARG A 85 -7.94 -8.01 -10.06
CA ARG A 85 -8.54 -9.06 -10.90
C ARG A 85 -10.05 -8.93 -10.94
N ASN A 86 -10.64 -9.15 -12.11
CA ASN A 86 -12.09 -9.33 -12.26
C ASN A 86 -12.38 -10.82 -12.48
N GLU A 87 -12.28 -11.62 -11.41
CA GLU A 87 -12.56 -13.05 -11.42
C GLU A 87 -13.54 -13.40 -10.29
N LYS A 88 -14.60 -14.13 -10.63
CA LYS A 88 -15.56 -14.64 -9.64
C LYS A 88 -14.89 -15.75 -8.80
N ASN A 89 -15.05 -15.72 -7.48
CA ASN A 89 -14.63 -16.75 -6.52
C ASN A 89 -13.11 -16.93 -6.27
N LYS A 90 -12.30 -15.84 -6.31
CA LYS A 90 -10.86 -15.90 -5.97
C LYS A 90 -10.38 -14.85 -4.96
N GLY A 91 -11.29 -14.36 -4.13
CA GLY A 91 -10.99 -13.44 -3.01
C GLY A 91 -10.77 -14.19 -1.71
#